data_AF-A0A356BZM6-F1
#
_entry.id   AF-A0A356BZM6-F1
#
_cell.length_a   1.000
_cell.length_b   1.000
_cell.length_c   1.000
_cell.angle_alpha   90.00
_cell.angle_beta   90.00
_cell.angle_gamma   90.00
#
_symmetry.space_group_name_H-M   'P 1'
#
loop_
_entity.id
_entity.type
_entity.pdbx_description
1 polymer ?
#
loop_
_entity_poly.entity_id
_entity_poly.type
_entity_poly.pdbx_seq_one_letter_code
_entity_poly.pdbx_strand_id
1 'polypeptide(L)'
;QHSGALDRLIDLVSPLTNFLGFPREVLPLALMRPISGSGSLALLSQTFATFGPDSLVGRVAATVMGSTETSLYVLTVYAGSVGLKRTRHTLATSLISDVAGVLAALYIVLHYFA
;
A
#
# COMPACT_ATOMS: atom_id res chain seq x y z
N GLN A 1 20.41 7.81 -3.11
CA GLN A 1 19.91 7.86 -4.50
C GLN A 1 18.86 6.78 -4.65
N HIS A 2 17.60 7.15 -4.86
CA HIS A 2 16.52 6.19 -5.14
C HIS A 2 16.68 5.75 -6.60
N SER A 3 16.50 4.47 -6.93
CA SER A 3 16.75 3.97 -8.30
C SER A 3 15.78 4.52 -9.37
N GLY A 4 14.85 5.40 -8.98
CA GLY A 4 13.79 5.95 -9.83
C GLY A 4 12.75 4.93 -10.28
N ALA A 5 12.92 3.65 -9.94
CA ALA A 5 12.01 2.58 -10.35
C ALA A 5 10.62 2.75 -9.70
N LEU A 6 10.58 3.15 -8.43
CA LEU A 6 9.32 3.42 -7.73
C LEU A 6 8.60 4.61 -8.35
N ASP A 7 9.33 5.68 -8.70
CA ASP A 7 8.75 6.87 -9.33
C ASP A 7 8.15 6.53 -10.71
N ARG A 8 8.84 5.71 -11.51
CA ARG A 8 8.31 5.22 -12.80
C ARG A 8 7.08 4.33 -12.64
N LEU A 9 7.05 3.49 -11.60
CA LEU A 9 5.87 2.67 -11.28
C LEU A 9 4.69 3.56 -10.88
N ILE A 10 4.95 4.58 -10.06
CA ILE A 10 3.94 5.57 -9.68
C ILE A 10 3.43 6.27 -10.94
N ASP A 11 4.28 6.73 -11.84
CA ASP A 11 3.87 7.39 -13.08
C ASP A 11 3.00 6.50 -13.97
N LEU A 12 3.30 5.21 -14.01
CA LEU A 12 2.54 4.22 -14.79
C LEU A 12 1.14 3.97 -14.20
N VAL A 13 1.02 3.96 -12.87
CA VAL A 13 -0.24 3.65 -12.17
C VAL A 13 -1.08 4.90 -11.88
N SER A 14 -0.44 6.07 -11.80
CA SER A 14 -1.03 7.39 -11.56
C SER A 14 -2.27 7.71 -12.40
N PRO A 15 -2.33 7.48 -13.73
CA PRO A 15 -3.52 7.82 -14.51
C PRO A 15 -4.78 7.07 -14.04
N LEU A 16 -4.62 5.79 -13.66
CA LEU A 16 -5.73 4.99 -13.14
C LEU A 16 -6.14 5.45 -11.73
N THR A 17 -5.17 5.71 -10.87
CA THR A 17 -5.44 6.07 -9.47
C THR A 17 -5.94 7.50 -9.34
N ASN A 18 -5.50 8.42 -10.20
CA ASN A 18 -6.02 9.79 -10.28
C ASN A 18 -7.49 9.80 -10.71
N PHE A 19 -7.89 8.94 -11.64
CA PHE A 19 -9.29 8.79 -12.02
C PHE A 19 -10.17 8.36 -10.83
N LEU A 20 -9.62 7.57 -9.91
CA LEU A 20 -10.29 7.14 -8.68
C LEU A 20 -10.21 8.17 -7.53
N GLY A 21 -9.54 9.31 -7.72
CA GLY A 21 -9.32 10.29 -6.66
C GLY A 21 -8.31 9.84 -5.60
N PHE A 22 -7.48 8.84 -5.89
CA PHE A 22 -6.45 8.36 -4.97
C PHE A 22 -5.28 9.35 -4.91
N PRO A 23 -4.84 9.80 -3.72
CA PRO A 23 -3.73 10.75 -3.60
C PRO A 23 -2.42 10.11 -4.06
N ARG A 24 -1.72 10.76 -4.99
CA ARG A 24 -0.45 10.27 -5.56
C ARG A 24 0.62 10.08 -4.49
N GLU A 25 0.56 10.89 -3.44
CA GLU A 25 1.44 10.90 -2.28
C GLU A 25 1.37 9.60 -1.48
N VAL A 26 0.24 8.87 -1.54
CA VAL A 26 0.05 7.60 -0.81
C VAL A 26 0.47 6.39 -1.65
N LEU A 27 0.65 6.54 -2.97
CA LEU A 27 1.05 5.43 -3.85
C LEU A 27 2.37 4.76 -3.46
N PRO A 28 3.45 5.48 -3.07
CA PRO A 28 4.65 4.85 -2.56
C PRO A 28 4.38 3.89 -1.40
N LEU A 29 3.52 4.30 -0.45
CA LEU A 29 3.15 3.50 0.71
C LEU A 29 2.32 2.29 0.28
N ALA A 30 1.30 2.49 -0.56
CA ALA A 30 0.45 1.41 -1.05
C ALA A 30 1.24 0.32 -1.81
N LEU A 31 2.25 0.72 -2.60
CA LEU A 31 3.13 -0.20 -3.32
C LEU A 31 4.13 -0.92 -2.40
N MET A 32 4.63 -0.24 -1.36
CA MET A 32 5.54 -0.84 -0.39
C MET A 32 4.84 -1.79 0.58
N ARG A 33 3.53 -1.60 0.80
CA ARG A 33 2.78 -2.30 1.84
C ARG A 33 2.83 -3.83 1.74
N PRO A 34 2.62 -4.46 0.57
CA PRO A 34 2.74 -5.91 0.43
C PRO A 34 4.16 -6.44 0.64
N ILE A 35 5.18 -5.60 0.45
CA ILE A 35 6.60 -6.00 0.42
C ILE A 35 7.24 -5.88 1.80
N SER A 36 7.02 -4.76 2.49
CA SER A 36 7.73 -4.43 3.72
C SER A 36 6.92 -3.56 4.68
N GLY A 37 6.78 -4.04 5.91
CA GLY A 37 6.04 -3.34 6.96
C GLY A 37 6.82 -2.17 7.52
N SER A 38 8.12 -2.35 7.76
CA SER A 38 9.02 -1.30 8.24
C SER A 38 9.24 -0.21 7.18
N GLY A 39 9.38 -0.58 5.90
CA GLY A 39 9.47 0.39 4.81
C GLY A 39 8.19 1.23 4.67
N SER A 40 7.03 0.59 4.80
CA SER A 40 5.73 1.28 4.77
C SER A 40 5.54 2.21 5.97
N LEU A 41 6.00 1.81 7.15
CA LEU A 41 5.95 2.65 8.35
C LEU A 41 6.84 3.89 8.22
N ALA A 42 8.02 3.76 7.60
CA ALA A 42 8.88 4.89 7.31
C ALA A 42 8.20 5.89 6.35
N LEU A 43 7.54 5.38 5.30
CA LEU A 43 6.77 6.21 4.37
C LEU A 43 5.56 6.88 5.03
N LEU A 44 4.87 6.19 5.93
CA LEU A 44 3.78 6.77 6.73
C LEU A 44 4.29 7.92 7.59
N SER A 45 5.39 7.71 8.30
CA SER A 45 6.02 8.74 9.14
C SER A 45 6.39 9.97 8.32
N GLN A 46 6.98 9.77 7.12
CA GLN A 46 7.29 10.86 6.21
C GLN A 46 6.04 11.58 5.69
N THR A 47 4.97 10.84 5.42
CA THR A 47 3.67 11.40 5.02
C THR A 47 3.09 12.28 6.14
N PHE A 48 3.10 11.79 7.38
CA PHE A 48 2.65 12.57 8.54
C PHE A 48 3.50 13.82 8.78
N ALA A 49 4.82 13.72 8.62
CA ALA A 49 5.70 14.88 8.73
C ALA A 49 5.45 15.94 7.66
N THR A 50 5.01 15.53 6.46
CA THR A 50 4.82 16.43 5.31
C THR A 50 3.43 17.04 5.27
N PHE A 51 2.37 16.24 5.48
CA PHE A 51 0.98 16.66 5.31
C PHE A 51 0.20 16.76 6.62
N GLY A 52 0.73 16.23 7.73
CA GLY A 52 0.02 16.08 8.99
C GLY A 52 -0.92 14.86 8.99
N PRO A 53 -1.11 14.20 10.15
CA PRO A 53 -1.93 12.98 10.26
C PRO A 53 -3.43 13.23 10.00
N ASP A 54 -3.93 14.43 10.28
CA ASP A 54 -5.34 14.79 10.07
C ASP A 54 -5.70 15.20 8.65
N SER A 55 -4.71 15.36 7.77
CA SER A 55 -4.94 15.64 6.35
C SER A 55 -5.61 14.44 5.66
N LEU A 56 -6.28 14.67 4.53
CA LEU A 56 -6.86 13.59 3.73
C LEU A 56 -5.79 12.53 3.37
N VAL A 57 -4.61 13.00 2.93
CA VAL A 57 -3.46 12.14 2.61
C VAL A 57 -3.00 11.35 3.83
N GLY A 58 -2.88 12.00 4.99
CA GLY A 58 -2.53 11.38 6.26
C GLY A 58 -3.53 10.30 6.68
N ARG A 59 -4.84 10.60 6.59
CA ARG A 59 -5.91 9.64 6.91
C ARG A 59 -5.89 8.44 5.99
N VAL A 60 -5.81 8.63 4.67
CA VAL A 60 -5.69 7.51 3.71
C VAL A 60 -4.44 6.67 4.03
N ALA A 61 -3.28 7.30 4.22
CA ALA A 61 -2.04 6.60 4.53
C ALA A 61 -2.14 5.79 5.84
N ALA A 62 -2.75 6.37 6.89
CA ALA A 62 -2.97 5.71 8.18
C ALA A 62 -3.92 4.51 8.04
N THR A 63 -5.03 4.66 7.32
CA THR A 63 -6.01 3.59 7.10
C THR A 63 -5.38 2.46 6.28
N VAL A 64 -4.64 2.76 5.21
CA VAL A 64 -3.93 1.73 4.44
C VAL A 64 -2.95 0.98 5.34
N MET A 65 -2.17 1.68 6.16
CA MET A 65 -1.21 1.06 7.09
C MET A 65 -1.92 0.15 8.11
N GLY A 66 -3.09 0.54 8.61
CA GLY A 66 -3.83 -0.23 9.61
C GLY A 66 -4.68 -1.38 9.06
N SER A 67 -5.09 -1.34 7.79
CA SER A 67 -6.06 -2.30 7.22
C SER A 67 -5.45 -3.41 6.37
N THR A 68 -4.15 -3.35 6.06
CA THR A 68 -3.47 -4.31 5.17
C THR A 68 -2.23 -4.88 5.82
N GLU A 69 -1.70 -6.00 5.30
CA GLU A 69 -0.51 -6.67 5.81
C GLU A 69 0.57 -6.77 4.72
N THR A 70 1.76 -7.21 5.11
CA THR A 70 2.92 -7.47 4.27
C THR A 70 2.81 -8.81 3.52
N SER A 71 1.81 -8.92 2.64
CA SER A 71 1.39 -10.18 2.03
C SER A 71 2.50 -10.97 1.31
N LEU A 72 3.41 -10.31 0.59
CA LEU A 72 4.53 -10.98 -0.07
C LEU A 72 5.60 -11.45 0.93
N TYR A 73 5.84 -10.67 1.98
CA TYR A 73 6.72 -11.08 3.07
C TYR A 73 6.16 -12.30 3.80
N VAL A 74 4.86 -12.32 4.11
CA VAL A 74 4.18 -13.48 4.71
C VAL A 74 4.28 -14.71 3.80
N LEU A 75 4.02 -14.53 2.49
CA LEU A 75 4.10 -15.64 1.54
C LEU A 75 5.52 -16.21 1.39
N THR A 76 6.55 -15.38 1.49
CA THR A 76 7.93 -15.81 1.28
C THR A 76 8.58 -16.33 2.56
N VAL A 77 8.42 -15.64 3.68
CA VAL A 77 9.08 -15.98 4.93
C VAL A 77 8.25 -16.95 5.75
N TYR A 78 6.95 -16.69 5.93
CA TYR A 78 6.13 -17.50 6.83
C TYR A 78 5.62 -18.76 6.13
N ALA A 79 5.09 -18.64 4.92
CA ALA A 79 4.69 -19.83 4.17
C ALA A 79 5.92 -20.65 3.69
N GLY A 80 7.05 -19.99 3.49
CA GLY A 80 8.34 -20.65 3.22
C GLY A 80 8.84 -21.49 4.39
N SER A 81 8.72 -21.02 5.63
CA SER A 81 9.20 -21.75 6.82
C SER A 81 8.42 -23.04 7.10
N VAL A 82 7.15 -23.11 6.71
CA VAL A 82 6.31 -24.32 6.80
C VAL A 82 6.34 -25.18 5.53
N GLY A 83 7.17 -24.83 4.53
CA GLY A 83 7.38 -25.62 3.32
C GLY A 83 6.23 -25.58 2.31
N LEU A 84 5.48 -24.47 2.24
CA LEU A 84 4.36 -24.34 1.30
C LEU A 84 4.85 -24.40 -0.16
N LYS A 85 4.55 -25.49 -0.87
CA LYS A 85 5.01 -25.70 -2.26
C LYS A 85 4.09 -25.10 -3.33
N ARG A 86 2.81 -24.87 -3.01
CA ARG A 86 1.79 -24.37 -3.95
C ARG A 86 1.41 -22.93 -3.61
N THR A 87 2.14 -21.98 -4.19
CA THR A 87 1.96 -20.54 -3.91
C THR A 87 1.21 -19.78 -5.01
N ARG A 88 0.98 -20.40 -6.19
CA ARG A 88 0.41 -19.73 -7.37
C ARG A 88 -0.89 -18.97 -7.07
N HIS A 89 -1.87 -19.65 -6.47
CA HIS A 89 -3.17 -19.03 -6.18
C HIS A 89 -3.05 -18.08 -4.99
N THR A 90 -2.28 -18.45 -3.97
CA THR A 90 -2.04 -17.62 -2.78
C THR A 90 -1.44 -16.26 -3.15
N LEU A 91 -0.45 -16.24 -4.04
CA LEU A 91 0.16 -15.01 -4.54
C LEU A 91 -0.89 -14.11 -5.21
N ALA A 92 -1.68 -14.66 -6.12
CA ALA A 92 -2.71 -13.90 -6.82
C ALA A 92 -3.77 -13.37 -5.86
N THR A 93 -4.28 -14.21 -4.96
CA THR A 93 -5.30 -13.81 -3.98
C THR A 93 -4.78 -12.76 -3.01
N SER A 94 -3.53 -12.89 -2.57
CA SER A 94 -2.88 -11.91 -1.69
C SER A 94 -2.77 -10.54 -2.36
N LEU A 95 -2.25 -10.48 -3.59
CA LEU A 95 -2.10 -9.21 -4.31
C LEU A 95 -3.47 -8.56 -4.61
N ILE A 96 -4.48 -9.36 -4.97
CA ILE A 96 -5.85 -8.86 -5.17
C ILE A 96 -6.42 -8.31 -3.85
N SER A 97 -6.18 -9.00 -2.74
CA SER A 97 -6.60 -8.56 -1.40
C SER A 97 -5.91 -7.25 -0.99
N ASP A 98 -4.62 -7.08 -1.31
CA ASP A 98 -3.89 -5.85 -1.02
C ASP A 98 -4.48 -4.68 -1.80
N VAL A 99 -4.75 -4.86 -3.10
CA VAL A 99 -5.41 -3.84 -3.93
C VAL A 99 -6.81 -3.51 -3.41
N ALA A 100 -7.60 -4.52 -3.07
CA ALA A 100 -8.93 -4.34 -2.50
C ALA A 100 -8.88 -3.58 -1.17
N GLY A 101 -7.91 -3.88 -0.30
CA GLY A 101 -7.71 -3.19 0.97
C GLY A 101 -7.33 -1.72 0.80
N VAL A 102 -6.45 -1.42 -0.15
CA VAL A 102 -6.06 -0.03 -0.49
C VAL A 102 -7.25 0.75 -1.04
N LEU A 103 -8.04 0.17 -1.94
CA LEU A 103 -9.24 0.81 -2.50
C LEU A 103 -10.34 0.99 -1.45
N ALA A 104 -10.54 0.01 -0.57
CA ALA A 104 -11.48 0.12 0.54
C ALA A 104 -11.06 1.22 1.52
N ALA A 105 -9.77 1.32 1.85
CA ALA A 105 -9.24 2.38 2.69
C ALA A 105 -9.49 3.76 2.07
N LEU A 106 -9.21 3.93 0.77
CA LEU A 106 -9.54 5.16 0.05
C LEU A 106 -11.04 5.47 0.13
N TYR A 107 -11.89 4.51 -0.23
CA TYR A 107 -13.33 4.69 -0.27
C TYR A 107 -13.89 5.11 1.09
N ILE A 108 -13.49 4.43 2.17
CA ILE A 108 -13.94 4.75 3.54
C ILE A 108 -13.48 6.16 3.92
N VAL A 109 -12.22 6.51 3.65
CA VAL A 109 -11.71 7.84 4.01
C VAL A 109 -12.42 8.95 3.24
N LEU A 110 -12.63 8.77 1.94
CA LEU A 110 -13.40 9.71 1.13
C LEU A 110 -14.86 9.81 1.59
N HIS A 111 -15.49 8.71 1.97
CA HIS A 111 -16.90 8.73 2.37
C HIS A 111 -17.16 9.41 3.72
N TYR A 112 -16.25 9.25 4.68
CA TYR A 112 -16.44 9.76 6.04
C TYR A 112 -15.75 11.10 6.31
N PHE A 113 -14.72 11.46 5.54
CA PHE A 113 -13.85 12.60 5.85
C PHE A 113 -13.68 13.62 4.71
N ALA A 114 -14.26 13.38 3.54
CA ALA A 114 -14.32 14.33 2.42
C ALA A 114 -15.78 14.75 2.16
#